data_AF-A0A9P6ZR39-F1
#
_entry.id   AF-A0A9P6ZR39-F1
#
_cell.length_a   1.000
_cell.length_b   1.000
_cell.length_c   1.000
_cell.angle_alpha   90.00
_cell.angle_beta   90.00
_cell.angle_gamma   90.00
#
_symmetry.space_group_name_H-M   'P 1'
#
loop_
_entity.id
_entity.type
_entity.pdbx_description
1 polymer ?
#
loop_
_entity_poly.entity_id
_entity_poly.type
_entity_poly.pdbx_seq_one_letter_code
_entity_poly.pdbx_strand_id
1 'polypeptide(L)'
;MYNIPLKVTSQAGSVLGITLLATFVLSLLVILQRGTLGLKILNWVLLANSIVILFIGTYIWVFTLHERNNYHAIFGQQSNETKILIQDMLKCCGYFNAADEVAFGGTTCPNQAAATALSNFCVTPIIKFTDSTLDNVFSTVDGFMAIVIGFFLANMCVIKKRQEFERFEKIDSKHGGHSFI
;
A
#
# COMPACT_ATOMS: atom_id res chain seq x y z
N MET A 1 8.29 -9.02 20.31
CA MET A 1 9.05 -8.19 19.33
C MET A 1 8.38 -8.10 17.93
N TYR A 2 7.11 -8.50 17.74
CA TYR A 2 6.42 -8.49 16.43
C TYR A 2 5.20 -7.55 16.32
N ASN A 3 4.94 -6.71 17.33
CA ASN A 3 3.95 -5.61 17.24
C ASN A 3 4.43 -4.41 16.40
N ILE A 4 5.67 -4.47 15.93
CA ILE A 4 6.33 -3.40 15.18
C ILE A 4 5.90 -3.42 13.70
N PRO A 5 5.95 -4.55 12.94
CA PRO A 5 5.57 -4.54 11.53
C PRO A 5 4.13 -4.07 11.30
N LEU A 6 3.14 -4.58 12.03
CA LEU A 6 1.72 -4.22 11.77
C LEU A 6 1.41 -2.75 12.07
N LYS A 7 1.99 -2.18 13.14
CA LYS A 7 1.85 -0.75 13.46
C LYS A 7 2.59 0.12 12.45
N VAL A 8 3.77 -0.32 12.00
CA VAL A 8 4.56 0.38 10.98
C VAL A 8 3.84 0.38 9.64
N THR A 9 3.22 -0.72 9.20
CA THR A 9 2.46 -0.77 7.94
C THR A 9 1.22 0.13 7.98
N SER A 10 0.49 0.16 9.11
CA SER A 10 -0.65 1.05 9.29
C SER A 10 -0.25 2.53 9.22
N GLN A 11 0.83 2.91 9.91
CA GLN A 11 1.36 4.28 9.84
C GLN A 11 1.92 4.61 8.45
N ALA A 12 2.63 3.69 7.81
CA ALA A 12 3.17 3.87 6.47
C ALA A 12 2.07 4.08 5.42
N GLY A 13 0.97 3.33 5.51
CA GLY A 13 -0.18 3.51 4.63
C GLY A 13 -0.84 4.88 4.78
N SER A 14 -1.05 5.36 6.02
CA SER A 14 -1.59 6.69 6.27
C SER A 14 -0.65 7.80 5.77
N VAL A 15 0.65 7.67 6.03
CA VAL A 15 1.66 8.64 5.57
C VAL A 15 1.72 8.69 4.05
N LEU A 16 1.68 7.53 3.37
CA LEU A 16 1.65 7.47 1.91
C LEU A 16 0.41 8.17 1.35
N GLY A 17 -0.77 7.90 1.91
CA GLY A 17 -2.02 8.54 1.50
C GLY A 17 -1.97 10.07 1.63
N ILE A 18 -1.51 10.57 2.78
CA ILE A 18 -1.33 12.02 3.01
C ILE A 18 -0.34 12.62 2.01
N THR A 19 0.78 11.92 1.78
CA THR A 19 1.83 12.40 0.86
C THR A 19 1.32 12.49 -0.57
N LEU A 20 0.52 11.52 -1.03
CA LEU A 20 -0.08 11.54 -2.36
C LEU A 20 -1.11 12.66 -2.50
N LEU A 21 -1.95 12.89 -1.49
CA LEU A 21 -2.90 14.02 -1.48
C LEU A 21 -2.18 15.37 -1.49
N ALA A 22 -1.13 15.53 -0.68
CA ALA A 22 -0.32 16.74 -0.67
C ALA A 22 0.37 16.96 -2.02
N THR A 23 0.88 15.89 -2.65
CA THR A 23 1.50 15.95 -3.98
C THR A 23 0.49 16.35 -5.05
N PHE A 24 -0.76 15.88 -4.96
CA PHE A 24 -1.84 16.30 -5.85
C PHE A 24 -2.16 17.79 -5.71
N VAL A 25 -2.29 18.31 -4.50
CA VAL A 25 -2.53 19.75 -4.29
C VAL A 25 -1.34 20.58 -4.80
N LEU A 26 -0.11 20.15 -4.48
CA LEU A 26 1.11 20.81 -4.94
C LEU A 26 1.20 20.81 -6.47
N SER A 27 0.77 19.74 -7.13
CA SER A 27 0.83 19.65 -8.59
C SER A 27 -0.09 20.67 -9.27
N LEU A 28 -1.29 20.89 -8.74
CA LEU A 28 -2.21 21.93 -9.23
C LEU A 28 -1.57 23.32 -9.11
N LEU A 29 -0.98 23.63 -7.95
CA LEU A 29 -0.33 24.92 -7.71
C LEU A 29 0.86 25.15 -8.65
N VAL A 30 1.67 24.12 -8.86
CA VAL A 30 2.87 24.19 -9.71
C VAL A 30 2.50 24.32 -11.19
N ILE A 31 1.46 23.63 -11.67
CA ILE A 31 1.03 23.70 -13.06
C ILE A 31 0.56 25.12 -13.43
N LEU A 32 -0.10 25.82 -12.51
CA LEU A 32 -0.58 27.19 -12.72
C LEU A 32 0.55 28.24 -12.82
N GLN A 33 1.71 27.99 -12.21
CA GLN A 33 2.86 28.88 -12.30
C GLN A 33 3.47 28.81 -13.71
N ARG A 34 3.97 29.93 -14.26
CA ARG A 34 4.62 29.94 -15.59
C ARG A 34 6.03 29.33 -15.60
N GLY A 35 6.74 29.37 -14.48
CA GLY A 35 8.14 28.93 -14.40
C GLY A 35 8.34 27.41 -14.52
N THR A 36 9.55 27.02 -14.90
CA THR A 36 9.95 25.60 -15.02
C THR A 36 10.52 24.99 -13.73
N LEU A 37 10.93 25.81 -12.75
CA LEU A 37 11.56 25.33 -11.50
C LEU A 37 10.59 24.46 -10.67
N GLY A 38 9.36 24.93 -10.46
CA GLY A 38 8.35 24.19 -9.70
C GLY A 38 8.05 22.82 -10.31
N LEU A 39 7.94 22.75 -11.64
CA LEU A 39 7.68 21.48 -12.33
C LEU A 39 8.84 20.48 -12.18
N LYS A 40 10.09 20.97 -12.19
CA LYS A 40 11.27 20.12 -11.93
C LYS A 40 11.24 19.55 -10.51
N ILE A 41 10.91 20.37 -9.51
CA ILE A 41 10.78 19.93 -8.11
C ILE A 41 9.65 18.90 -8.00
N LEU A 42 8.48 19.18 -8.60
CA LEU A 42 7.36 18.24 -8.65
C LEU A 42 7.79 16.91 -9.27
N ASN A 43 8.60 16.91 -10.32
CA ASN A 43 9.07 15.68 -10.96
C ASN A 43 9.95 14.82 -10.03
N TRP A 44 10.82 15.47 -9.24
CA TRP A 44 11.62 14.79 -8.21
C TRP A 44 10.75 14.21 -7.09
N VAL A 45 9.73 14.95 -6.67
CA VAL A 45 8.76 14.47 -5.67
C VAL A 45 7.98 13.27 -6.21
N LEU A 46 7.54 13.30 -7.46
CA LEU A 46 6.84 12.17 -8.10
C LEU A 46 7.74 10.94 -8.21
N LEU A 47 9.03 11.11 -8.52
CA LEU A 47 9.99 10.01 -8.54
C LEU A 47 10.24 9.43 -7.14
N ALA A 48 10.35 10.27 -6.11
CA ALA A 48 10.46 9.80 -4.74
C ALA A 48 9.20 9.01 -4.31
N ASN A 49 8.02 9.54 -4.65
CA ASN A 49 6.75 8.86 -4.37
C ASN A 49 6.65 7.50 -5.08
N SER A 50 7.07 7.40 -6.35
CA SER A 50 7.03 6.11 -7.06
C SER A 50 7.94 5.09 -6.38
N ILE A 51 9.16 5.46 -5.98
CA ILE A 51 10.05 4.56 -5.25
C ILE A 51 9.39 4.05 -3.95
N VAL A 52 8.78 4.95 -3.18
CA VAL A 52 8.11 4.58 -1.92
C VAL A 52 6.92 3.65 -2.16
N ILE A 53 6.08 3.93 -3.16
CA ILE A 53 4.95 3.06 -3.52
C ILE A 53 5.47 1.67 -3.90
N LEU A 54 6.55 1.58 -4.69
CA LEU A 54 7.12 0.30 -5.11
C LEU A 54 7.55 -0.55 -3.93
N PHE A 55 8.26 0.06 -2.97
CA PHE A 55 8.69 -0.65 -1.75
C PHE A 55 7.52 -1.15 -0.92
N ILE A 56 6.49 -0.31 -0.71
CA ILE A 56 5.31 -0.67 0.07
C ILE A 56 4.49 -1.76 -0.65
N GLY A 57 4.24 -1.59 -1.95
CA GLY A 57 3.53 -2.58 -2.78
C GLY A 57 4.23 -3.93 -2.76
N THR A 58 5.55 -3.95 -2.95
CA THR A 58 6.35 -5.17 -2.90
C THR A 58 6.32 -5.82 -1.52
N TYR A 59 6.37 -5.03 -0.44
CA TYR A 59 6.27 -5.55 0.93
C TYR A 59 4.92 -6.23 1.18
N ILE A 60 3.82 -5.60 0.77
CA ILE A 60 2.46 -6.16 0.89
C ILE A 60 2.35 -7.44 0.05
N TRP A 61 2.89 -7.43 -1.17
CA TRP A 61 2.92 -8.60 -2.04
C TRP A 61 3.67 -9.79 -1.44
N VAL A 62 4.85 -9.56 -0.83
CA VAL A 62 5.56 -10.64 -0.12
C VAL A 62 4.75 -11.16 1.06
N PHE A 63 4.00 -10.29 1.74
CA PHE A 63 3.12 -10.69 2.83
C PHE A 63 1.96 -11.59 2.36
N THR A 64 1.42 -11.36 1.15
CA THR A 64 0.41 -12.27 0.55
C THR A 64 0.98 -13.66 0.29
N LEU A 65 2.23 -13.77 -0.16
CA LEU A 65 2.87 -15.08 -0.40
C LEU A 65 3.04 -15.93 0.88
N HIS A 66 3.17 -15.28 2.04
CA HIS A 66 3.42 -15.94 3.33
C HIS A 66 2.27 -15.76 4.33
N GLU A 67 1.07 -15.43 3.85
CA GLU A 67 -0.08 -15.05 4.69
C GLU A 67 -0.39 -16.11 5.76
N ARG A 68 -0.37 -17.40 5.43
CA ARG A 68 -0.72 -18.49 6.36
C ARG A 68 0.21 -18.52 7.57
N ASN A 69 1.50 -18.30 7.36
CA ASN A 69 2.50 -18.30 8.43
C ASN A 69 2.51 -16.97 9.18
N ASN A 70 2.31 -15.85 8.47
CA ASN A 70 2.24 -14.53 9.08
C ASN A 70 1.04 -14.43 10.04
N TYR A 71 -0.13 -14.89 9.62
CA TYR A 71 -1.33 -14.91 10.47
C TYR A 71 -1.25 -15.98 11.58
N HIS A 72 -0.54 -17.09 11.36
CA HIS A 72 -0.28 -18.07 12.44
C HIS A 72 0.51 -17.43 13.59
N ALA A 73 1.59 -16.72 13.27
CA ALA A 73 2.41 -16.05 14.28
C ALA A 73 1.63 -14.98 15.07
N ILE A 74 0.72 -14.25 14.41
CA ILE A 74 -0.14 -13.26 15.06
C ILE A 74 -1.24 -13.93 15.89
N PHE A 75 -1.84 -15.00 15.38
CA PHE A 75 -2.86 -15.78 16.08
C PHE A 75 -2.29 -16.40 17.36
N GLY A 76 -1.09 -16.99 17.29
CA GLY A 76 -0.42 -17.58 18.46
C GLY A 76 -0.11 -16.59 19.58
N GLN A 77 0.13 -15.32 19.23
CA GLN A 77 0.37 -14.23 20.19
C GLN A 77 -0.91 -13.72 20.88
N GLN A 78 -2.10 -14.10 20.41
CA GLN A 78 -3.35 -13.66 21.03
C GLN A 78 -3.60 -14.36 22.37
N SER A 79 -4.35 -13.69 23.25
CA SER A 79 -4.83 -14.27 24.50
C SER A 79 -5.76 -15.46 24.23
N ASN A 80 -5.87 -16.38 25.19
CA ASN A 80 -6.77 -17.54 25.05
C ASN A 80 -8.23 -17.09 24.90
N GLU A 81 -8.63 -16.01 25.57
CA GLU A 81 -9.96 -15.42 25.48
C GLU A 81 -10.24 -14.92 24.06
N THR A 82 -9.28 -14.23 23.44
CA THR A 82 -9.38 -13.77 22.05
C THR A 82 -9.42 -14.95 21.08
N LYS A 83 -8.58 -15.98 21.28
CA LYS A 83 -8.57 -17.20 20.46
C LYS A 83 -9.93 -17.92 20.52
N ILE A 84 -10.51 -18.07 21.71
CA ILE A 84 -11.84 -18.68 21.90
C ILE A 84 -12.90 -17.88 21.14
N LEU A 85 -12.88 -16.55 21.24
CA LEU A 85 -13.82 -15.68 20.52
C LEU A 85 -13.72 -15.87 19.00
N ILE A 86 -12.49 -15.90 18.46
CA ILE A 86 -12.26 -16.12 17.03
C ILE A 86 -12.75 -17.50 16.60
N GLN A 87 -12.41 -18.55 17.36
CA GLN A 87 -12.84 -19.92 17.11
C GLN A 87 -14.38 -20.05 17.11
N ASP A 88 -15.06 -19.39 18.06
CA ASP A 88 -16.52 -19.41 18.16
C ASP A 88 -17.20 -18.60 17.05
N MET A 89 -16.59 -17.50 16.61
CA MET A 89 -17.07 -16.67 15.51
C MET A 89 -16.91 -17.36 14.15
N LEU A 90 -15.76 -17.98 13.91
CA LEU A 90 -15.41 -18.62 12.64
C LEU A 90 -15.76 -20.11 12.57
N LYS A 91 -16.30 -20.68 13.66
CA LYS A 91 -16.67 -22.10 13.79
C LYS A 91 -15.53 -23.05 13.41
N CYS A 92 -14.36 -22.78 13.99
CA CYS A 92 -13.11 -23.52 13.74
C CYS A 92 -12.36 -23.77 15.05
N CYS A 93 -11.48 -24.78 15.07
CA CYS A 93 -10.67 -25.11 16.25
C CYS A 93 -9.19 -25.28 15.86
N GLY A 94 -8.30 -24.54 16.53
CA GLY A 94 -6.88 -24.55 16.20
C GLY A 94 -6.57 -23.90 14.84
N TYR A 95 -5.31 -23.56 14.60
CA TYR A 95 -4.93 -22.79 13.42
C TYR A 95 -4.64 -23.68 12.20
N PHE A 96 -3.61 -24.55 12.26
CA PHE A 96 -3.32 -25.52 11.19
C PHE A 96 -3.90 -26.91 11.44
N ASN A 97 -4.06 -27.29 12.71
CA ASN A 97 -4.58 -28.58 13.12
C ASN A 97 -5.26 -28.48 14.51
N ALA A 98 -5.88 -29.57 14.96
CA ALA A 98 -6.66 -29.59 16.20
C ALA A 98 -5.84 -29.43 17.50
N ALA A 99 -4.50 -29.44 17.43
CA ALA A 99 -3.60 -29.24 18.57
C ALA A 99 -2.76 -27.95 18.47
N ASP A 100 -2.75 -27.31 17.30
CA ASP A 100 -1.95 -26.13 17.01
C ASP A 100 -2.70 -24.84 17.37
N GLU A 101 -2.14 -24.08 18.32
CA GLU A 101 -2.67 -22.81 18.82
C GLU A 101 -4.15 -22.86 19.25
N VAL A 102 -4.65 -24.03 19.63
CA VAL A 102 -6.03 -24.21 20.08
C VAL A 102 -6.22 -23.67 21.50
N ALA A 103 -7.26 -22.87 21.69
CA ALA A 103 -7.71 -22.46 23.01
C ALA A 103 -9.00 -23.19 23.36
N PHE A 104 -8.98 -24.00 24.44
CA PHE A 104 -10.17 -24.74 24.86
C PHE A 104 -11.11 -23.85 25.68
N GLY A 105 -12.39 -23.92 25.33
CA GLY A 105 -13.44 -23.12 25.94
C GLY A 105 -14.51 -22.75 24.93
N GLY A 106 -15.46 -21.93 25.36
CA GLY A 106 -16.57 -21.49 24.52
C GLY A 106 -17.49 -22.63 24.08
N THR A 107 -18.17 -22.43 22.95
CA THR A 107 -19.22 -23.33 22.45
C THR A 107 -18.75 -24.27 21.36
N THR A 108 -17.75 -23.87 20.58
CA THR A 108 -17.29 -24.60 19.39
C THR A 108 -16.17 -25.58 19.73
N CYS A 109 -15.26 -25.21 20.63
CA CYS A 109 -14.08 -26.00 20.99
C CYS A 109 -13.96 -26.23 22.50
N PRO A 110 -14.95 -26.87 23.16
CA PRO A 110 -14.94 -27.05 24.62
C PRO A 110 -13.80 -27.97 25.10
N ASN A 111 -13.35 -28.91 24.27
CA ASN A 111 -12.29 -29.87 24.59
C ASN A 111 -11.61 -30.40 23.33
N GLN A 112 -10.52 -31.16 23.50
CA GLN A 112 -9.74 -31.73 22.41
C GLN A 112 -10.54 -32.70 21.52
N ALA A 113 -11.47 -33.47 22.10
CA ALA A 113 -12.28 -34.42 21.33
C ALA A 113 -13.22 -33.69 20.36
N ALA A 114 -13.85 -32.60 20.80
CA ALA A 114 -14.66 -31.75 19.97
C ALA A 114 -13.85 -31.06 18.86
N ALA A 115 -12.65 -30.57 19.18
CA ALA A 115 -11.76 -29.95 18.19
C ALA A 115 -11.33 -30.93 17.08
N THR A 116 -10.97 -32.16 17.45
CA THR A 116 -10.61 -33.20 16.48
C THR A 116 -11.82 -33.64 15.64
N ALA A 117 -13.00 -33.78 16.25
CA ALA A 117 -14.23 -34.17 15.56
C ALA A 117 -14.70 -33.11 14.55
N LEU A 118 -14.53 -31.82 14.84
CA LEU A 118 -14.91 -30.73 13.95
C LEU A 118 -14.10 -30.73 12.65
N SER A 119 -12.80 -31.09 12.72
CA SER A 119 -11.88 -31.14 11.56
C SER A 119 -11.89 -29.87 10.69
N ASN A 120 -12.23 -28.72 11.28
CA ASN A 120 -12.24 -27.42 10.63
C ASN A 120 -11.25 -26.49 11.35
N PHE A 121 -10.24 -26.01 10.63
CA PHE A 121 -9.13 -25.23 11.18
C PHE A 121 -9.24 -23.76 10.78
N CYS A 122 -8.86 -22.87 11.70
CA CYS A 122 -9.09 -21.44 11.55
C CYS A 122 -8.29 -20.79 10.42
N VAL A 123 -7.22 -21.44 9.93
CA VAL A 123 -6.47 -20.96 8.76
C VAL A 123 -7.38 -20.74 7.56
N THR A 124 -8.31 -21.64 7.23
CA THR A 124 -9.12 -21.53 6.02
C THR A 124 -10.07 -20.32 6.02
N PRO A 125 -10.93 -20.11 7.04
CA PRO A 125 -11.82 -18.95 7.08
C PRO A 125 -11.07 -17.63 7.28
N ILE A 126 -9.97 -17.62 8.04
CA ILE A 126 -9.13 -16.43 8.20
C ILE A 126 -8.55 -16.03 6.85
N ILE A 127 -7.92 -16.99 6.17
CA ILE A 127 -7.24 -16.73 4.91
C ILE A 127 -8.22 -16.34 3.81
N LYS A 128 -9.39 -16.98 3.73
CA LYS A 128 -10.41 -16.60 2.74
C LYS A 128 -10.78 -15.10 2.80
N PHE A 129 -10.83 -14.54 4.01
CA PHE A 129 -11.09 -13.11 4.20
C PHE A 129 -9.85 -12.25 3.90
N THR A 130 -8.70 -12.69 4.41
CA THR A 130 -7.41 -12.02 4.22
C THR A 130 -7.03 -11.93 2.75
N ASP A 131 -7.08 -13.03 2.01
CA ASP A 131 -6.71 -13.16 0.60
C ASP A 131 -7.45 -12.11 -0.26
N SER A 132 -8.79 -12.06 -0.15
CA SER A 132 -9.58 -11.07 -0.86
C SER A 132 -9.23 -9.62 -0.47
N THR A 133 -8.90 -9.38 0.80
CA THR A 133 -8.54 -8.03 1.26
C THR A 133 -7.15 -7.64 0.76
N LEU A 134 -6.17 -8.53 0.88
CA LEU A 134 -4.77 -8.30 0.50
C LEU A 134 -4.64 -8.13 -1.01
N ASP A 135 -5.33 -8.93 -1.81
CA ASP A 135 -5.31 -8.83 -3.27
C ASP A 135 -5.88 -7.50 -3.77
N ASN A 136 -6.98 -7.04 -3.17
CA ASN A 136 -7.56 -5.74 -3.49
C ASN A 136 -6.62 -4.59 -3.10
N VAL A 137 -6.00 -4.66 -1.91
CA VAL A 137 -5.05 -3.64 -1.45
C VAL A 137 -3.81 -3.61 -2.35
N PHE A 138 -3.21 -4.76 -2.63
CA PHE A 138 -2.05 -4.86 -3.52
C PHE A 138 -2.35 -4.30 -4.91
N SER A 139 -3.46 -4.72 -5.52
CA SER A 139 -3.88 -4.27 -6.84
C SER A 139 -4.15 -2.76 -6.91
N THR A 140 -4.75 -2.19 -5.87
CA THR A 140 -5.02 -0.74 -5.83
C THR A 140 -3.73 0.07 -5.65
N VAL A 141 -2.79 -0.37 -4.81
CA VAL A 141 -1.50 0.30 -4.61
C VAL A 141 -0.67 0.31 -5.91
N ASP A 142 -0.57 -0.83 -6.59
CA ASP A 142 0.11 -0.91 -7.90
C ASP A 142 -0.67 -0.18 -9.00
N GLY A 143 -2.00 -0.08 -8.90
CA GLY A 143 -2.80 0.78 -9.76
C GLY A 143 -2.41 2.26 -9.63
N PHE A 144 -2.19 2.75 -8.39
CA PHE A 144 -1.71 4.11 -8.15
C PHE A 144 -0.29 4.35 -8.68
N MET A 145 0.58 3.32 -8.68
CA MET A 145 1.89 3.40 -9.31
C MET A 145 1.79 3.80 -10.78
N ALA A 146 0.90 3.14 -11.54
CA ALA A 146 0.70 3.44 -12.95
C ALA A 146 0.29 4.91 -13.16
N ILE A 147 -0.60 5.43 -12.31
CA ILE A 147 -1.04 6.83 -12.33
C ILE A 147 0.13 7.78 -12.05
N VAL A 148 0.94 7.51 -11.02
CA VAL A 148 2.09 8.35 -10.65
C VAL A 148 3.14 8.38 -11.75
N ILE A 149 3.46 7.23 -12.37
CA ILE A 149 4.38 7.15 -13.50
C ILE A 149 3.83 7.90 -14.72
N GLY A 150 2.54 7.71 -15.03
CA GLY A 150 1.88 8.46 -16.11
C GLY A 150 1.96 9.97 -15.90
N PHE A 151 1.74 10.41 -14.66
CA PHE A 151 1.83 11.83 -14.32
C PHE A 151 3.27 12.36 -14.37
N PHE A 152 4.26 11.58 -13.94
CA PHE A 152 5.68 11.90 -14.09
C PHE A 152 6.07 12.12 -15.56
N LEU A 153 5.66 11.21 -16.46
CA LEU A 153 5.94 11.34 -17.89
C LEU A 153 5.24 12.56 -18.50
N ALA A 154 3.96 12.79 -18.16
CA ALA A 154 3.22 13.95 -18.61
C ALA A 154 3.89 15.26 -18.14
N ASN A 155 4.34 15.32 -16.88
CA ASN A 155 5.04 16.45 -16.33
C ASN A 155 6.38 16.72 -17.05
N MET A 156 7.15 15.67 -17.40
CA MET A 156 8.36 15.83 -18.21
C MET A 156 8.08 16.45 -19.58
N CYS A 157 7.00 16.03 -20.26
CA CYS A 157 6.59 16.63 -21.53
C CYS A 157 6.29 18.13 -21.38
N VAL A 158 5.59 18.53 -20.32
CA VAL A 158 5.28 19.94 -20.02
C VAL A 158 6.54 20.75 -19.72
N ILE A 159 7.47 20.21 -18.91
CA ILE A 159 8.76 20.87 -18.62
C ILE A 159 9.51 21.14 -19.92
N LYS A 160 9.65 20.12 -20.78
CA LYS A 160 10.39 20.26 -22.04
C LYS A 160 9.77 21.34 -22.93
N LYS A 161 8.43 21.37 -23.04
CA LYS A 161 7.75 22.40 -23.83
C LYS A 161 7.97 23.81 -23.29
N ARG A 162 7.88 24.02 -21.97
CA ARG A 162 8.13 25.33 -21.36
C ARG A 162 9.58 25.78 -21.51
N GLN A 163 10.54 24.86 -21.40
CA GLN A 163 11.96 25.15 -21.66
C GLN A 163 12.23 25.56 -23.11
N GLU A 164 11.54 24.94 -24.08
CA GLU A 164 11.58 25.35 -25.48
C GLU A 164 11.07 26.80 -25.63
N PHE A 165 9.91 27.13 -25.05
CA PHE A 165 9.37 28.51 -25.06
C PHE A 165 10.31 29.54 -24.41
N GLU A 166 10.83 29.25 -23.20
CA GLU A 166 11.79 30.13 -22.51
C GLU A 166 13.06 30.35 -23.34
N ARG A 167 13.50 29.34 -24.11
CA ARG A 167 14.64 29.46 -25.00
C ARG A 167 14.33 30.34 -26.21
N PHE A 168 13.14 30.19 -26.81
CA PHE A 168 12.72 31.04 -27.93
C PHE A 168 12.57 32.50 -27.51
N GLU A 169 11.98 32.78 -26.34
CA GLU A 169 11.87 34.13 -25.78
C GLU A 169 13.25 34.78 -25.56
N LYS A 170 14.22 34.00 -25.05
CA LYS A 170 15.61 34.47 -24.92
C LYS A 170 16.27 34.74 -26.27
N ILE A 171 15.98 33.97 -27.31
CA ILE A 171 16.49 34.21 -28.66
C ILE A 171 15.87 35.48 -29.24
N ASP A 172 14.57 35.67 -29.09
CA ASP A 172 13.85 36.85 -29.59
C ASP A 172 14.34 38.14 -28.92
N SER A 173 14.58 38.09 -27.60
CA SER A 173 15.15 39.23 -26.85
C SER A 173 16.55 39.67 -27.33
N LYS A 174 17.32 38.74 -27.93
CA LYS A 174 18.66 39.05 -28.47
C LYS A 174 18.61 39.66 -29.87
N HIS A 175 17.55 39.42 -30.63
CA HIS A 175 17.38 39.96 -31.98
C HIS A 175 16.61 41.29 -32.00
N GLY A 176 16.48 41.96 -30.86
CA GLY A 176 15.82 43.27 -30.76
C GLY A 176 14.31 43.23 -31.02
N GLY A 177 13.67 42.06 -30.84
CA GLY A 177 12.22 41.91 -31.06
C GLY A 177 11.80 41.89 -32.54
N HIS A 178 12.74 41.78 -33.47
CA HIS A 178 12.41 41.47 -34.87
C HIS A 178 12.07 39.98 -34.98
N SER A 179 10.77 39.70 -34.99
CA SER A 179 10.22 38.38 -35.27
C SER A 179 10.78 37.85 -36.60
N PHE A 180 11.18 36.57 -36.64
CA PHE A 180 11.58 35.87 -37.87
C PHE A 180 10.37 35.53 -38.75
N ILE A 181 9.59 36.55 -39.14
CA ILE A 181 8.53 36.47 -40.15
C ILE A 181 8.85 37.49 -41.24
#